data_AF-A0A3Q2XU25-F1
#
_entry.id   AF-A0A3Q2XU25-F1
#
_cell.length_a   1.000
_cell.length_b   1.000
_cell.length_c   1.000
_cell.angle_alpha   90.00
_cell.angle_beta   90.00
_cell.angle_gamma   90.00
#
_symmetry.space_group_name_H-M   'P 1'
#
loop_
_entity.id
_entity.type
_entity.pdbx_description
1 polymer ?
#
loop_
_entity_poly.entity_id
_entity_poly.type
_entity_poly.pdbx_seq_one_letter_code
_entity_poly.pdbx_strand_id
1 'polypeptide(L)' 'MLDLNNKSVLITGGTGSLGKALTRRIFAEFPNVKRLVIFSRDEQKQFQMAQKYPE' A
#
# COMPACT_ATOMS: atom_id res chain seq x y z
N MET A 1 19.98 6.33 -1.42
CA MET A 1 19.11 5.25 -0.91
C MET A 1 17.71 5.82 -0.76
N LEU A 2 16.65 5.09 -1.14
CA LEU A 2 15.29 5.61 -1.09
C LEU A 2 14.74 5.50 0.35
N ASP A 3 14.23 6.61 0.89
CA ASP A 3 13.53 6.66 2.18
C ASP A 3 12.10 7.15 1.96
N LEU A 4 11.11 6.40 2.44
CA LEU A 4 9.68 6.72 2.32
C LEU A 4 9.06 7.21 3.63
N ASN A 5 9.83 7.31 4.72
CA ASN A 5 9.34 7.87 5.97
C ASN A 5 8.88 9.32 5.77
N ASN A 6 7.77 9.67 6.41
CA ASN A 6 7.10 10.97 6.34
C ASN A 6 6.61 11.37 4.93
N LYS A 7 6.61 10.44 3.97
CA LYS A 7 6.12 10.68 2.60
C LYS A 7 4.73 10.08 2.38
N SER A 8 4.01 10.66 1.41
CA SER A 8 2.75 10.12 0.90
C SER A 8 3.03 9.33 -0.39
N VAL A 9 2.52 8.11 -0.48
CA VAL A 9 2.75 7.19 -1.59
C VAL A 9 1.41 6.76 -2.19
N LEU A 10 1.31 6.73 -3.52
CA LEU A 10 0.18 6.18 -4.26
C LEU A 10 0.64 4.95 -5.04
N ILE A 11 -0.03 3.82 -4.85
CA ILE A 11 0.18 2.60 -5.64
C ILE A 11 -1.05 2.38 -6.53
N THR A 12 -0.88 2.57 -7.84
CA THR A 12 -1.89 2.21 -8.85
C THR A 12 -1.81 0.73 -9.19
N GLY A 13 -2.96 0.07 -9.37
CA GLY A 13 -3.01 -1.38 -9.49
C GLY A 13 -2.61 -2.11 -8.21
N GLY A 14 -2.69 -1.44 -7.05
CA GLY A 14 -2.09 -1.92 -5.81
C GLY A 14 -2.75 -3.18 -5.22
N THR A 15 -3.90 -3.60 -5.73
CA THR A 15 -4.55 -4.87 -5.35
C THR A 15 -3.98 -6.10 -6.06
N GLY A 16 -3.12 -5.91 -7.07
CA GLY A 16 -2.39 -7.00 -7.73
C GLY A 16 -1.29 -7.60 -6.84
N SER A 17 -0.68 -8.71 -7.30
CA SER A 17 0.34 -9.43 -6.52
C SER A 17 1.54 -8.56 -6.15
N LEU A 18 2.02 -7.75 -7.10
CA LEU A 18 3.13 -6.83 -6.86
C LEU A 18 2.73 -5.71 -5.90
N GLY A 19 1.57 -5.09 -6.11
CA GLY A 19 1.05 -4.03 -5.24
C GLY A 19 0.94 -4.48 -3.78
N LYS A 20 0.35 -5.67 -3.56
CA LYS A 20 0.28 -6.30 -2.24
C LYS A 20 1.66 -6.54 -1.62
N ALA A 21 2.65 -6.96 -2.41
CA ALA A 21 4.01 -7.17 -1.94
C ALA A 21 4.70 -5.85 -1.57
N LEU A 22 4.52 -4.80 -2.39
CA LEU A 22 5.02 -3.47 -2.13
C LEU A 22 4.40 -2.88 -0.87
N THR A 23 3.08 -2.99 -0.67
CA THR A 23 2.42 -2.53 0.56
C THR A 23 3.03 -3.18 1.80
N ARG A 24 3.23 -4.51 1.79
CA ARG A 24 3.89 -5.21 2.92
C ARG A 24 5.30 -4.70 3.16
N ARG A 25 6.08 -4.55 2.09
CA ARG A 25 7.46 -4.08 2.18
C ARG A 25 7.55 -2.65 2.68
N ILE A 26 6.67 -1.77 2.22
CA ILE A 26 6.65 -0.37 2.64
C ILE A 26 6.38 -0.25 4.14
N PHE A 27 5.39 -0.96 4.66
CA PHE A 27 5.12 -0.95 6.10
C PHE A 27 6.24 -1.58 6.93
N ALA A 28 6.94 -2.59 6.40
CA ALA A 28 8.06 -3.23 7.10
C ALA A 28 9.34 -2.38 7.11
N GLU A 29 9.67 -1.73 5.99
CA GLU A 29 10.93 -0.98 5.81
C GLU A 29 10.79 0.51 6.15
N PHE A 30 9.58 1.08 6.08
CA PHE A 30 9.30 2.50 6.31
C PHE A 30 8.10 2.69 7.26
N PRO A 31 8.24 2.34 8.55
CA PRO A 31 7.14 2.35 9.51
C PRO A 31 6.53 3.73 9.74
N ASN A 32 7.27 4.81 9.45
CA ASN A 32 6.79 6.19 9.59
C ASN A 32 6.29 6.76 8.25
N VAL A 33 5.88 5.92 7.29
CA VAL A 33 5.24 6.40 6.06
C VAL A 33 4.00 7.22 6.43
N LYS A 34 3.88 8.43 5.88
CA LYS A 34 2.81 9.36 6.28
C LYS A 34 1.44 8.92 5.78
N ARG A 35 1.40 8.38 4.57
CA ARG A 35 0.18 7.90 3.91
C ARG A 35 0.53 6.92 2.80
N LEU A 36 -0.18 5.81 2.73
CA LEU A 36 -0.11 4.88 1.61
C LEU A 36 -1.51 4.70 1.00
N VAL A 37 -1.71 5.18 -0.22
CA VAL A 37 -2.97 5.06 -0.95
C VAL A 37 -2.88 3.90 -1.93
N ILE A 38 -3.83 2.97 -1.82
CA ILE A 38 -3.97 1.85 -2.77
C ILE A 38 -5.11 2.17 -3.73
N PHE A 39 -4.80 2.30 -5.01
CA PHE A 39 -5.78 2.57 -6.05
C PHE A 39 -5.86 1.41 -7.04
N SER A 40 -7.05 0.87 -7.27
CA SER A 40 -7.28 -0.22 -8.21
C SER A 40 -8.73 -0.22 -8.69
N ARG A 41 -9.00 -0.96 -9.78
CA ARG A 41 -10.33 -1.04 -10.43
C ARG A 41 -11.19 -2.19 -9.90
N ASP A 42 -10.56 -3.21 -9.33
CA ASP A 42 -11.23 -4.43 -8.85
C ASP A 42 -11.74 -4.20 -7.42
N GLU A 43 -13.04 -3.95 -7.29
CA GLU A 43 -13.70 -3.61 -6.02
C GLU A 43 -13.60 -4.73 -4.98
N GLN A 44 -13.73 -5.99 -5.40
CA GLN A 44 -13.65 -7.12 -4.48
C GLN A 44 -12.25 -7.20 -3.85
N LYS A 45 -11.20 -7.09 -4.67
CA LYS A 45 -9.82 -7.10 -4.15
C LYS A 45 -9.51 -5.83 -3.37
N GLN A 46 -10.10 -4.69 -3.73
CA GLN A 46 -9.97 -3.44 -2.97
C GLN A 46 -10.59 -3.60 -1.57
N PHE A 47 -11.78 -4.19 -1.48
CA PHE A 47 -12.43 -4.51 -0.21
C PHE A 47 -11.57 -5.44 0.65
N GLN A 48 -11.05 -6.53 0.06
CA GLN A 48 -10.13 -7.43 0.76
C GLN A 48 -8.85 -6.72 1.24
N MET A 49 -8.32 -5.80 0.44
CA MET A 49 -7.15 -5.01 0.80
C MET A 49 -7.43 -4.10 2.00
N ALA A 50 -8.59 -3.44 2.02
CA ALA A 50 -9.04 -2.62 3.13
C ALA A 50 -9.26 -3.43 4.42
N GLN A 51 -9.81 -4.64 4.32
CA GLN A 51 -9.95 -5.54 5.48
C GLN A 51 -8.59 -5.98 6.04
N LYS A 52 -7.59 -6.15 5.17
CA LYS A 52 -6.24 -6.58 5.58
C LYS A 52 -5.41 -5.45 6.20
N TYR A 53 -5.66 -4.20 5.78
CA TYR A 53 -4.97 -3.00 6.26
C TYR A 53 -6.03 -1.96 6.66
N PRO A 54 -6.68 -2.13 7.84
CA PRO A 54 -7.78 -1.28 8.28
C PRO A 54 -7.36 0.10 8.81
N GLU A 55 -6.07 0.30 9.09
CA GLU A 55 -5.43 1.55 9.58
C GLU A 55 -4.51 2.16 8.52
#